data_AF-A0AA91RF93-F1
#
_entry.id   AF-A0AA91RF93-F1
#
_cell.length_a   1.000
_cell.length_b   1.000
_cell.length_c   1.000
_cell.angle_alpha   90.00
_cell.angle_beta   90.00
_cell.angle_gamma   90.00
#
_symmetry.space_group_name_H-M   'P 1'
#
loop_
_entity.id
_entity.type
_entity.pdbx_description
1 polymer ?
#
loop_
_entity_poly.entity_id
_entity_poly.type
_entity_poly.pdbx_seq_one_letter_code
_entity_poly.pdbx_strand_id
1 'polypeptide(L)'
;RALAGMPERLQLPTDRPYPSVADYRGASVAVEWPAELQQQVARVARAHNATSFMVIQAALAVLLSKLSASSDVALGFPAAGRRDPALDELVGFFVNTLVLRVDVTGDLAFAELLAQVRARSLEAFEHQDVPFEVLVERLNPTRSLNHHPLVQVALAWQNNEPARLALGDLQAIPLPVETRSARMDLTFSVSERFTEAGEPAGLGGAVEFRTDVFDAGSVEALIGRLERVLVVLAAEPSRRLSSIDVLDETERVRLDGWGHRAA
;
A
#
# COMPACT_ATOMS: atom_id res chain seq x y z
N ARG A 1 -11.21 14.35 13.15
CA ARG A 1 -12.63 14.14 12.72
C ARG A 1 -12.72 13.21 11.51
N ALA A 2 -11.83 13.31 10.51
CA ALA A 2 -11.82 12.44 9.32
C ALA A 2 -11.82 10.91 9.63
N LEU A 3 -11.18 10.50 10.72
CA LEU A 3 -11.10 9.09 11.13
C LEU A 3 -12.27 8.61 12.00
N ALA A 4 -13.24 9.48 12.34
CA ALA A 4 -14.35 9.09 13.20
C ALA A 4 -15.31 8.13 12.48
N GLY A 5 -15.69 7.04 13.14
CA GLY A 5 -16.63 6.05 12.59
C GLY A 5 -16.07 5.21 11.44
N MET A 6 -14.75 5.15 11.29
CA MET A 6 -14.11 4.20 10.38
C MET A 6 -14.34 2.75 10.87
N PRO A 7 -14.35 1.76 9.97
CA PRO A 7 -14.39 0.35 10.35
C PRO A 7 -13.24 0.02 11.31
N GLU A 8 -13.52 -0.81 12.33
CA GLU A 8 -12.49 -1.25 13.27
C GLU A 8 -11.41 -2.09 12.58
N ARG A 9 -11.81 -2.85 11.56
CA ARG A 9 -10.94 -3.75 10.81
C ARG A 9 -11.42 -3.91 9.37
N LEU A 10 -10.50 -3.79 8.43
CA LEU A 10 -10.68 -4.20 7.04
C LEU A 10 -10.70 -5.73 6.96
N GLN A 11 -11.77 -6.31 6.42
CA GLN A 11 -11.88 -7.77 6.26
C GLN A 11 -11.09 -8.23 5.04
N LEU A 12 -9.87 -8.70 5.25
CA LEU A 12 -9.02 -9.21 4.18
C LEU A 12 -9.32 -10.70 3.89
N PRO A 13 -9.16 -11.17 2.65
CA PRO A 13 -9.27 -12.59 2.29
C PRO A 13 -8.02 -13.35 2.78
N THR A 14 -7.95 -13.60 4.08
CA THR A 14 -6.86 -14.34 4.73
C THR A 14 -6.96 -15.83 4.45
N ASP A 15 -5.82 -16.51 4.29
CA ASP A 15 -5.75 -17.97 4.10
C ASP A 15 -6.15 -18.74 5.37
N ARG A 16 -6.01 -18.08 6.52
CA ARG A 16 -6.25 -18.67 7.85
C ARG A 16 -6.98 -17.67 8.74
N PRO A 17 -7.80 -18.11 9.71
CA PRO A 17 -8.42 -17.21 10.66
C PRO A 17 -7.38 -16.51 11.53
N TYR A 18 -7.67 -15.28 11.95
CA TYR A 18 -6.81 -14.56 12.88
C TYR A 18 -6.63 -15.34 14.18
N PRO A 19 -5.39 -15.51 14.68
CA PRO A 19 -5.15 -16.10 16.00
C PRO A 19 -5.67 -15.20 17.11
N SER A 20 -5.69 -15.70 18.35
CA SER A 20 -6.02 -14.87 19.53
C SER A 20 -4.95 -13.83 19.84
N VAL A 21 -3.70 -14.13 19.52
CA VAL A 21 -2.53 -13.26 19.68
C VAL A 21 -1.67 -13.40 18.42
N ALA A 22 -1.25 -12.28 17.84
CA ALA A 22 -0.34 -12.28 16.69
C ALA A 22 1.04 -12.81 17.10
N ASP A 23 1.62 -13.71 16.31
CA ASP A 23 2.99 -14.19 16.55
C ASP A 23 4.06 -13.26 15.94
N TYR A 24 3.62 -12.27 15.16
CA TYR A 24 4.43 -11.28 14.43
C TYR A 24 5.47 -11.89 13.48
N ARG A 25 5.31 -13.17 13.09
CA ARG A 25 6.20 -13.82 12.12
C ARG A 25 5.82 -13.37 10.71
N GLY A 26 6.81 -12.87 10.00
CA GLY A 26 6.65 -12.31 8.67
C GLY A 26 7.44 -13.04 7.61
N ALA A 27 6.97 -12.90 6.38
CA ALA A 27 7.71 -13.19 5.15
C ALA A 27 7.47 -12.05 4.16
N SER A 28 8.20 -12.04 3.05
CA SER A 28 8.07 -11.01 2.02
C SER A 28 8.02 -11.61 0.63
N VAL A 29 7.18 -11.04 -0.23
CA VAL A 29 7.14 -11.33 -1.68
C VAL A 29 7.61 -10.09 -2.43
N ALA A 30 8.44 -10.27 -3.46
CA ALA A 30 8.95 -9.17 -4.27
C ALA A 30 7.83 -8.52 -5.10
N VAL A 31 7.91 -7.21 -5.26
CA VAL A 31 7.12 -6.45 -6.24
C VAL A 31 8.05 -6.11 -7.39
N GLU A 32 7.68 -6.52 -8.60
CA GLU A 32 8.39 -6.22 -9.84
C GLU A 32 7.38 -5.90 -10.92
N TRP A 33 7.20 -4.60 -11.20
CA TRP A 33 6.31 -4.12 -12.24
C TRP A 33 7.12 -3.40 -13.33
N PRO A 34 6.70 -3.53 -14.60
CA PRO A 34 7.49 -3.12 -15.74
C PRO A 34 7.61 -1.59 -15.87
N ALA A 35 8.62 -1.12 -16.59
CA ALA A 35 8.90 0.31 -16.80
C ALA A 35 7.73 1.03 -17.47
N GLU A 36 6.99 0.34 -18.33
CA GLU A 36 5.78 0.85 -18.97
C GLU A 36 4.72 1.25 -17.93
N LEU A 37 4.54 0.45 -16.86
CA LEU A 37 3.59 0.75 -15.80
C LEU A 37 4.04 1.98 -15.00
N GLN A 38 5.33 2.07 -14.67
CA GLN A 38 5.91 3.25 -14.02
C GLN A 38 5.63 4.52 -14.82
N GLN A 39 5.86 4.49 -16.14
CA GLN A 39 5.60 5.63 -17.02
C GLN A 39 4.11 5.99 -17.07
N GLN A 40 3.22 5.00 -17.11
CA GLN A 40 1.77 5.22 -17.10
C GLN A 40 1.32 5.87 -15.78
N VAL A 41 1.77 5.35 -14.64
CA VAL A 41 1.51 5.90 -13.31
C VAL A 41 2.02 7.35 -13.22
N ALA A 42 3.25 7.61 -13.64
CA ALA A 42 3.83 8.96 -13.62
C ALA A 42 3.05 9.95 -14.52
N ARG A 43 2.57 9.48 -15.68
CA ARG A 43 1.76 10.31 -16.59
C ARG A 43 0.43 10.71 -15.95
N VAL A 44 -0.27 9.76 -15.34
CA VAL A 44 -1.55 10.00 -14.67
C VAL A 44 -1.37 10.89 -13.46
N ALA A 45 -0.35 10.63 -12.64
CA ALA A 45 0.02 11.48 -11.51
C ALA A 45 0.17 12.95 -11.96
N ARG A 46 0.98 13.20 -13.00
CA ARG A 46 1.17 14.55 -13.55
C ARG A 46 -0.12 15.16 -14.09
N ALA A 47 -0.91 14.41 -14.86
CA ALA A 47 -2.16 14.90 -15.45
C ALA A 47 -3.19 15.34 -14.40
N HIS A 48 -3.15 14.74 -13.21
CA HIS A 48 -4.09 15.01 -12.12
C HIS A 48 -3.47 15.78 -10.94
N ASN A 49 -2.29 16.39 -11.12
CA ASN A 49 -1.55 17.11 -10.07
C ASN A 49 -1.34 16.29 -8.78
N ALA A 50 -1.14 14.99 -8.94
CA ALA A 50 -0.89 14.00 -7.88
C ALA A 50 0.54 13.44 -8.00
N THR A 51 0.94 12.61 -7.04
CA THR A 51 2.21 11.87 -7.08
C THR A 51 1.98 10.41 -7.49
N SER A 52 3.02 9.71 -7.98
CA SER A 52 2.96 8.26 -8.24
C SER A 52 2.51 7.48 -7.00
N PHE A 53 2.96 7.92 -5.82
CA PHE A 53 2.52 7.39 -4.53
C PHE A 53 1.01 7.51 -4.33
N MET A 54 0.40 8.68 -4.62
CA MET A 54 -1.06 8.87 -4.52
C MET A 54 -1.84 8.00 -5.52
N VAL A 55 -1.30 7.78 -6.72
CA VAL A 55 -1.91 6.86 -7.70
C VAL A 55 -1.94 5.43 -7.18
N ILE A 56 -0.84 4.97 -6.57
CA ILE A 56 -0.74 3.62 -5.98
C ILE A 56 -1.59 3.51 -4.72
N GLN A 57 -1.66 4.55 -3.87
CA GLN A 57 -2.61 4.61 -2.75
C GLN A 57 -4.05 4.44 -3.22
N ALA A 58 -4.45 5.14 -4.28
CA ALA A 58 -5.80 5.05 -4.84
C ALA A 58 -6.08 3.65 -5.41
N ALA A 59 -5.16 3.09 -6.19
CA ALA A 59 -5.31 1.74 -6.75
C ALA A 59 -5.38 0.65 -5.65
N LEU A 60 -4.56 0.77 -4.61
CA LEU A 60 -4.60 -0.13 -3.46
C LEU A 60 -5.93 -0.01 -2.70
N ALA A 61 -6.45 1.21 -2.50
CA ALA A 61 -7.75 1.40 -1.88
C ALA A 61 -8.89 0.75 -2.68
N VAL A 62 -8.86 0.85 -4.02
CA VAL A 62 -9.84 0.18 -4.90
C VAL A 62 -9.75 -1.34 -4.76
N LEU A 63 -8.54 -1.89 -4.80
CA LEU A 63 -8.32 -3.33 -4.66
C LEU A 63 -8.86 -3.83 -3.30
N LEU A 64 -8.47 -3.16 -2.22
CA LEU A 64 -8.89 -3.53 -0.87
C LEU A 64 -10.39 -3.40 -0.67
N SER A 65 -11.03 -2.39 -1.26
CA SER A 65 -12.49 -2.26 -1.23
C SER A 65 -13.17 -3.46 -1.87
N LYS A 66 -12.70 -3.88 -3.05
CA LYS A 66 -13.26 -5.04 -3.76
C LYS A 66 -13.02 -6.36 -3.03
N LEU A 67 -11.87 -6.52 -2.38
CA LEU A 67 -11.55 -7.75 -1.63
C LEU A 67 -12.25 -7.84 -0.28
N SER A 68 -12.53 -6.71 0.36
CA SER A 68 -13.18 -6.66 1.68
C SER A 68 -14.68 -6.44 1.66
N ALA A 69 -15.26 -6.20 0.48
CA ALA A 69 -16.63 -5.72 0.31
C ALA A 69 -16.96 -4.47 1.15
N SER A 70 -15.95 -3.68 1.53
CA SER A 70 -16.11 -2.40 2.23
C SER A 70 -15.86 -1.25 1.26
N SER A 71 -16.74 -0.25 1.24
CA SER A 71 -16.50 0.99 0.50
C SER A 71 -15.68 2.02 1.28
N ASP A 72 -15.40 1.77 2.55
CA ASP A 72 -14.62 2.62 3.43
C ASP A 72 -13.33 1.90 3.82
N VAL A 73 -12.20 2.39 3.31
CA VAL A 73 -10.90 1.74 3.42
C VAL A 73 -9.90 2.66 4.11
N ALA A 74 -9.22 2.16 5.13
CA ALA A 74 -8.15 2.87 5.81
C ALA A 74 -6.79 2.22 5.50
N LEU A 75 -5.82 3.05 5.10
CA LEU A 75 -4.44 2.66 4.80
C LEU A 75 -3.48 3.41 5.73
N GLY A 76 -2.50 2.70 6.27
CA GLY A 76 -1.36 3.33 6.94
C GLY A 76 -0.32 3.77 5.92
N PHE A 77 0.37 4.88 6.18
CA PHE A 77 1.60 5.20 5.45
C PHE A 77 2.61 5.91 6.37
N PRO A 78 3.90 5.49 6.33
CA PRO A 78 4.92 6.12 7.14
C PRO A 78 5.29 7.51 6.58
N ALA A 79 5.41 8.48 7.46
CA ALA A 79 6.00 9.78 7.21
C ALA A 79 7.32 9.90 7.98
N ALA A 80 8.32 10.55 7.39
CA ALA A 80 9.67 10.64 7.96
C ALA A 80 9.74 11.34 9.33
N GLY A 81 8.77 12.22 9.62
CA GLY A 81 8.68 12.97 10.88
C GLY A 81 9.81 13.97 11.11
N ARG A 82 10.53 14.35 10.05
CA ARG A 82 11.62 15.34 10.06
C ARG A 82 11.16 16.63 9.37
N ARG A 83 10.30 17.43 10.03
CA ARG A 83 9.85 18.72 9.48
C ARG A 83 10.84 19.85 9.72
N ASP A 84 11.60 19.75 10.81
CA ASP A 84 12.64 20.71 11.14
C ASP A 84 13.95 20.27 10.47
N PRO A 85 14.56 21.11 9.61
CA PRO A 85 15.86 20.81 8.99
C PRO A 85 16.96 20.47 10.00
N ALA A 86 16.85 20.94 11.25
CA ALA A 86 17.78 20.58 12.31
C ALA A 86 17.77 19.07 12.61
N LEU A 87 16.70 18.34 12.27
CA LEU A 87 16.55 16.90 12.48
C LEU A 87 17.07 16.06 11.32
N ASP A 88 17.47 16.67 10.20
CA ASP A 88 17.83 15.94 8.98
C ASP A 88 19.04 15.02 9.18
N GLU A 89 20.01 15.43 9.99
CA GLU A 89 21.22 14.66 10.27
C GLU A 89 21.14 13.84 11.57
N LEU A 90 20.04 13.93 12.33
CA LEU A 90 19.92 13.23 13.60
C LEU A 90 19.65 11.73 13.41
N VAL A 91 20.38 10.91 14.17
CA VAL A 91 20.11 9.48 14.29
C VAL A 91 19.11 9.25 15.42
N GLY A 92 17.91 8.77 15.08
CA GLY A 92 16.82 8.53 16.03
C GLY A 92 15.56 8.01 15.36
N PHE A 93 14.56 7.61 16.15
CA PHE A 93 13.27 7.14 15.66
C PHE A 93 12.29 8.31 15.52
N PHE A 94 12.08 8.76 14.28
CA PHE A 94 11.21 9.90 13.94
C PHE A 94 10.00 9.49 13.08
N VAL A 95 9.96 8.25 12.60
CA VAL A 95 8.90 7.79 11.70
C VAL A 95 7.56 7.82 12.43
N ASN A 96 6.60 8.54 11.85
CA ASN A 96 5.21 8.55 12.30
C ASN A 96 4.32 7.84 11.28
N THR A 97 3.24 7.19 11.72
CA THR A 97 2.27 6.55 10.83
C THR A 97 1.05 7.43 10.66
N LEU A 98 0.76 7.80 9.41
CA LEU A 98 -0.44 8.54 9.04
C LEU A 98 -1.50 7.56 8.52
N VAL A 99 -2.78 7.91 8.70
CA VAL A 99 -3.91 7.10 8.23
C VAL A 99 -4.61 7.83 7.10
N LEU A 100 -4.62 7.22 5.92
CA LEU A 100 -5.42 7.65 4.77
C LEU A 100 -6.73 6.86 4.76
N ARG A 101 -7.84 7.54 5.06
CA ARG A 101 -9.19 6.99 4.89
C ARG A 101 -9.75 7.39 3.54
N VAL A 102 -10.17 6.42 2.75
CA VAL A 102 -10.67 6.56 1.38
C VAL A 102 -12.08 6.00 1.32
N ASP A 103 -13.00 6.79 0.75
CA ASP A 103 -14.39 6.40 0.53
C ASP A 103 -14.62 6.21 -0.97
N VAL A 104 -14.91 4.96 -1.36
CA VAL A 104 -15.16 4.56 -2.75
C VAL A 104 -16.66 4.35 -3.04
N THR A 105 -17.56 4.82 -2.18
CA THR A 105 -19.01 4.76 -2.42
C THR A 105 -19.42 5.56 -3.66
N GLY A 106 -20.49 5.13 -4.34
CA GLY A 106 -21.14 5.90 -5.40
C GLY A 106 -20.57 5.69 -6.81
N ASP A 107 -19.78 4.64 -7.01
CA ASP A 107 -19.18 4.29 -8.31
C ASP A 107 -18.44 5.47 -8.97
N LEU A 108 -17.47 6.00 -8.25
CA LEU A 108 -16.65 7.12 -8.70
C LEU A 108 -15.90 6.77 -10.01
N ALA A 109 -15.55 7.79 -10.79
CA ALA A 109 -14.49 7.65 -11.77
C ALA A 109 -13.13 7.64 -11.05
N PHE A 110 -12.12 6.99 -11.63
CA PHE A 110 -10.80 6.93 -10.99
C PHE A 110 -10.18 8.31 -10.76
N ALA A 111 -10.36 9.25 -11.69
CA ALA A 111 -9.91 10.63 -11.53
C ALA A 111 -10.54 11.33 -10.30
N GLU A 112 -11.81 11.03 -9.99
CA GLU A 112 -12.50 11.58 -8.81
C GLU A 112 -11.91 10.98 -7.52
N LEU A 113 -11.66 9.67 -7.52
CA LEU A 113 -10.99 8.99 -6.40
C LEU A 113 -9.57 9.55 -6.18
N LEU A 114 -8.79 9.73 -7.24
CA LEU A 114 -7.44 10.26 -7.15
C LEU A 114 -7.43 11.69 -6.59
N ALA A 115 -8.41 12.52 -6.96
CA ALA A 115 -8.58 13.84 -6.37
C ALA A 115 -8.91 13.77 -4.87
N GLN A 116 -9.76 12.82 -4.46
CA GLN A 116 -10.07 12.57 -3.04
C GLN A 116 -8.82 12.12 -2.28
N VAL A 117 -8.08 11.14 -2.79
CA VAL A 117 -6.82 10.65 -2.19
C VAL A 117 -5.80 11.78 -2.06
N ARG A 118 -5.61 12.59 -3.12
CA ARG A 118 -4.71 13.75 -3.07
C ARG A 118 -5.11 14.72 -1.95
N ALA A 119 -6.38 15.11 -1.88
CA ALA A 119 -6.86 16.05 -0.86
C ALA A 119 -6.64 15.50 0.57
N ARG A 120 -6.98 14.22 0.79
CA ARG A 120 -6.84 13.54 2.08
C ARG A 120 -5.39 13.31 2.49
N SER A 121 -4.52 12.93 1.55
CA SER A 121 -3.09 12.75 1.81
C SER A 121 -2.45 14.09 2.19
N LEU A 122 -2.81 15.19 1.53
CA LEU A 122 -2.33 16.53 1.90
C LEU A 122 -2.83 16.96 3.29
N GLU A 123 -4.11 16.78 3.59
CA GLU A 123 -4.68 17.03 4.93
C GLU A 123 -3.96 16.20 6.01
N ALA A 124 -3.65 14.92 5.73
CA ALA A 124 -2.90 14.07 6.64
C ALA A 124 -1.46 14.58 6.86
N PHE A 125 -0.79 15.06 5.82
CA PHE A 125 0.54 15.66 5.94
C PHE A 125 0.53 16.98 6.73
N GLU A 126 -0.54 17.77 6.68
CA GLU A 126 -0.68 18.98 7.52
C GLU A 126 -0.73 18.64 9.02
N HIS A 127 -1.23 17.45 9.37
CA HIS A 127 -1.37 16.95 10.73
C HIS A 127 -0.33 15.89 11.13
N GLN A 128 0.77 15.78 10.38
CA GLN A 128 1.77 14.71 10.58
C GLN A 128 2.51 14.77 11.93
N ASP A 129 2.41 15.89 12.66
CA ASP A 129 3.04 16.09 13.97
C ASP A 129 2.28 15.41 15.11
N VAL A 130 1.06 14.91 14.84
CA VAL A 130 0.28 14.15 15.83
C VAL A 130 0.78 12.70 15.84
N PRO A 131 1.34 12.19 16.94
CA PRO A 131 1.79 10.81 17.02
C PRO A 131 0.65 9.83 16.80
N PHE A 132 0.93 8.72 16.10
CA PHE A 132 -0.04 7.67 15.85
C PHE A 132 -0.67 7.13 17.14
N GLU A 133 0.11 7.00 18.21
CA GLU A 133 -0.35 6.53 19.53
C GLU A 133 -1.45 7.43 20.10
N VAL A 134 -1.31 8.75 19.93
CA VAL A 134 -2.33 9.73 20.36
C VAL A 134 -3.62 9.57 19.55
N LEU A 135 -3.53 9.23 18.26
CA LEU A 135 -4.71 8.92 17.45
C LEU A 135 -5.42 7.66 17.96
N VAL A 136 -4.68 6.61 18.29
CA VAL A 136 -5.22 5.36 18.85
C VAL A 136 -5.91 5.64 20.20
N GLU A 137 -5.26 6.38 21.10
CA GLU A 137 -5.85 6.76 22.39
C GLU A 137 -7.14 7.55 22.22
N ARG A 138 -7.19 8.48 21.26
CA ARG A 138 -8.33 9.37 21.06
C ARG A 138 -9.51 8.71 20.36
N LEU A 139 -9.24 7.83 19.41
CA LEU A 139 -10.25 7.03 18.70
C LEU A 139 -10.73 5.85 19.54
N ASN A 140 -9.90 5.39 20.48
CA ASN A 140 -10.17 4.30 21.41
C ASN A 140 -10.82 3.08 20.74
N PRO A 141 -10.20 2.52 19.68
CA PRO A 141 -10.73 1.34 19.01
C PRO A 141 -10.73 0.13 19.96
N THR A 142 -11.55 -0.88 19.65
CA THR A 142 -11.52 -2.14 20.41
C THR A 142 -10.11 -2.70 20.44
N ARG A 143 -9.52 -2.80 21.64
CA ARG A 143 -8.15 -3.26 21.81
C ARG A 143 -8.05 -4.73 21.39
N SER A 144 -7.14 -5.02 20.49
CA SER A 144 -6.86 -6.37 20.06
C SER A 144 -5.37 -6.70 20.17
N LEU A 145 -5.07 -7.97 20.47
CA LEU A 145 -3.73 -8.53 20.43
C LEU A 145 -3.44 -9.26 19.11
N ASN A 146 -4.43 -9.36 18.21
CA ASN A 146 -4.30 -10.15 16.99
C ASN A 146 -4.13 -9.34 15.70
N HIS A 147 -4.19 -8.00 15.74
CA HIS A 147 -3.90 -7.13 14.60
C HIS A 147 -3.47 -5.74 15.06
N HIS A 148 -2.87 -4.98 14.15
CA HIS A 148 -2.46 -3.60 14.39
C HIS A 148 -3.69 -2.68 14.54
N PRO A 149 -3.70 -1.72 15.49
CA PRO A 149 -4.83 -0.81 15.66
C PRO A 149 -5.03 0.06 14.41
N LEU A 150 -6.28 0.43 14.15
CA LEU A 150 -6.75 1.35 13.08
C LEU A 150 -6.55 0.89 11.63
N VAL A 151 -5.42 0.28 11.30
CA VAL A 151 -5.05 -0.08 9.91
C VAL A 151 -4.40 -1.45 9.85
N GLN A 152 -4.83 -2.27 8.90
CA GLN A 152 -4.29 -3.61 8.66
C GLN A 152 -3.27 -3.63 7.52
N VAL A 153 -3.39 -2.67 6.61
CA VAL A 153 -2.54 -2.54 5.42
C VAL A 153 -1.80 -1.21 5.47
N ALA A 154 -0.50 -1.24 5.22
CA ALA A 154 0.32 -0.04 5.02
C ALA A 154 0.94 0.02 3.63
N LEU A 155 1.15 1.23 3.13
CA LEU A 155 1.91 1.52 1.92
C LEU A 155 3.04 2.51 2.23
N ALA A 156 4.27 2.03 2.15
CA ALA A 156 5.49 2.80 2.25
C ALA A 156 6.05 3.12 0.87
N TRP A 157 6.48 4.38 0.70
CA TRP A 157 7.13 4.86 -0.52
C TRP A 157 8.62 5.05 -0.28
N GLN A 158 9.45 4.26 -0.96
CA GLN A 158 10.91 4.28 -0.76
C GLN A 158 11.59 5.06 -1.88
N ASN A 159 11.72 6.37 -1.71
CA ASN A 159 12.40 7.25 -2.68
C ASN A 159 13.84 7.62 -2.28
N ASN A 160 14.38 6.98 -1.25
CA ASN A 160 15.73 7.29 -0.78
C ASN A 160 16.73 6.47 -1.59
N GLU A 161 17.80 7.13 -2.06
CA GLU A 161 18.94 6.40 -2.62
C GLU A 161 19.51 5.46 -1.55
N PRO A 162 19.86 4.21 -1.91
CA PRO A 162 20.58 3.33 -0.99
C PRO A 162 21.85 4.04 -0.53
N ALA A 163 22.02 4.16 0.79
CA ALA A 163 23.22 4.75 1.36
C ALA A 163 24.44 3.95 0.87
N ARG A 164 25.26 4.55 0.00
CA ARG A 164 26.53 3.95 -0.43
C ARG A 164 27.55 4.21 0.67
N LEU A 165 27.97 3.15 1.34
CA LEU A 165 29.01 3.25 2.35
C LEU A 165 30.38 3.29 1.64
N ALA A 166 30.99 4.48 1.57
CA ALA A 166 32.34 4.65 1.05
C ALA A 166 33.36 4.39 2.18
N LEU A 167 34.15 3.32 2.05
CA LEU A 167 35.18 2.92 3.02
C LEU A 167 36.58 3.01 2.37
N GLY A 168 36.95 4.20 1.88
CA GLY A 168 38.19 4.39 1.11
C GLY A 168 38.18 3.55 -0.16
N ASP A 169 39.17 2.65 -0.30
CA ASP A 169 39.29 1.75 -1.46
C ASP A 169 38.37 0.51 -1.39
N LEU A 170 37.60 0.35 -0.30
CA LEU A 170 36.70 -0.78 -0.12
C LEU A 170 35.30 -0.48 -0.68
N GLN A 171 34.80 -1.39 -1.51
CA GLN A 171 33.42 -1.41 -1.95
C GLN A 171 32.57 -2.20 -0.95
N ALA A 172 31.63 -1.53 -0.30
CA ALA A 172 30.63 -2.16 0.55
C ALA A 172 29.30 -2.23 -0.19
N ILE A 173 28.71 -3.43 -0.26
CA ILE A 173 27.38 -3.65 -0.81
C ILE A 173 26.46 -4.04 0.36
N PRO A 174 25.35 -3.31 0.59
CA PRO A 174 24.37 -3.71 1.59
C PRO A 174 23.83 -5.11 1.29
N LEU A 175 23.94 -6.01 2.27
CA LEU A 175 23.29 -7.31 2.21
C LEU A 175 21.94 -7.20 2.93
N PRO A 176 20.80 -7.35 2.23
CA PRO A 176 19.50 -7.33 2.88
C PRO A 176 19.39 -8.51 3.86
N VAL A 177 18.89 -8.23 5.06
CA VAL A 177 18.62 -9.24 6.08
C VAL A 177 17.11 -9.42 6.20
N GLU A 178 16.63 -10.64 6.02
CA GLU A 178 15.25 -10.98 6.33
C GLU A 178 15.06 -10.99 7.86
N THR A 179 14.33 -10.01 8.37
CA THR A 179 13.95 -9.93 9.79
C THR A 179 12.94 -11.00 10.18
N ARG A 180 12.26 -11.60 9.19
CA ARG A 180 11.20 -12.62 9.36
C ARG A 180 10.11 -12.19 10.34
N SER A 181 9.84 -10.90 10.38
CA SER A 181 8.84 -10.28 11.24
C SER A 181 7.84 -9.50 10.41
N ALA A 182 6.58 -9.44 10.82
CA ALA A 182 5.57 -8.56 10.22
C ALA A 182 4.71 -7.95 11.33
N ARG A 183 4.70 -6.62 11.42
CA ARG A 183 3.94 -5.88 12.46
C ARG A 183 2.50 -5.57 12.06
N MET A 184 2.23 -5.56 10.76
CA MET A 184 0.93 -5.35 10.15
C MET A 184 0.57 -6.58 9.31
N ASP A 185 -0.69 -6.71 8.93
CA ASP A 185 -1.13 -7.86 8.15
C ASP A 185 -0.48 -7.85 6.76
N LEU A 186 -0.39 -6.66 6.14
CA LEU A 186 0.32 -6.41 4.88
C LEU A 186 1.02 -5.05 4.91
N THR A 187 2.29 -5.00 4.52
CA THR A 187 3.06 -3.76 4.31
C THR A 187 3.65 -3.76 2.91
N PHE A 188 3.08 -2.93 2.04
CA PHE A 188 3.60 -2.69 0.70
C PHE A 188 4.74 -1.67 0.78
N SER A 189 5.94 -2.05 0.38
CA SER A 189 7.06 -1.12 0.18
C SER A 189 7.34 -1.03 -1.31
N VAL A 190 7.10 0.15 -1.90
CA VAL A 190 7.24 0.38 -3.35
C VAL A 190 8.15 1.57 -3.60
N SER A 191 8.99 1.46 -4.63
CA SER A 191 9.87 2.50 -5.13
C SER A 191 9.84 2.58 -6.65
N GLU A 192 10.15 3.77 -7.16
CA GLU A 192 10.50 3.96 -8.57
C GLU A 192 11.96 3.57 -8.79
N ARG A 193 12.22 2.77 -9.83
CA ARG A 193 13.56 2.42 -10.27
C ARG A 193 13.90 3.23 -11.52
N PHE A 194 15.14 3.67 -11.62
CA PHE A 194 15.64 4.39 -12.78
C PHE A 194 16.98 3.78 -13.20
N THR A 195 17.26 3.78 -14.50
CA THR A 195 18.57 3.41 -15.06
C THR A 195 19.61 4.47 -14.73
N GLU A 196 20.90 4.18 -14.97
CA GLU A 196 21.98 5.19 -14.83
C GLU A 196 21.77 6.42 -15.73
N ALA A 197 21.07 6.24 -16.86
CA ALA A 197 20.70 7.32 -17.76
C ALA A 197 19.50 8.15 -17.26
N GLY A 198 18.89 7.80 -16.13
CA GLY A 198 17.71 8.46 -15.57
C GLY A 198 16.38 8.00 -16.17
N GLU A 199 16.39 6.98 -17.04
CA GLU A 199 15.16 6.45 -17.65
C GLU A 199 14.40 5.53 -16.69
N PRO A 200 13.05 5.52 -16.69
CA PRO A 200 12.23 4.61 -15.90
C PRO A 200 12.63 3.13 -16.10
N ALA A 201 12.83 2.40 -15.01
CA ALA A 201 13.28 1.01 -14.99
C ALA A 201 12.30 0.06 -14.27
N GLY A 202 11.08 0.51 -14.02
CA GLY A 202 10.03 -0.23 -13.33
C GLY A 202 9.72 0.30 -11.94
N LEU A 203 8.62 -0.19 -11.39
CA LEU A 203 8.30 -0.05 -9.98
C LEU A 203 8.70 -1.34 -9.28
N GLY A 204 9.27 -1.26 -8.10
CA GLY A 204 9.52 -2.48 -7.35
C GLY A 204 9.67 -2.29 -5.86
N GLY A 205 10.02 -3.38 -5.18
CA GLY A 205 10.11 -3.42 -3.72
C GLY A 205 9.61 -4.76 -3.21
N ALA A 206 8.84 -4.76 -2.13
CA ALA A 206 8.31 -5.99 -1.53
C ALA A 206 7.01 -5.75 -0.75
N VAL A 207 6.21 -6.80 -0.62
CA VAL A 207 5.10 -6.88 0.33
C VAL A 207 5.52 -7.78 1.49
N GLU A 208 5.71 -7.18 2.66
CA GLU A 208 5.85 -7.92 3.92
C GLU A 208 4.46 -8.32 4.41
N PHE A 209 4.31 -9.55 4.87
CA PHE A 209 3.02 -10.07 5.32
C PHE A 209 3.17 -11.00 6.51
N ARG A 210 2.09 -11.09 7.28
CA ARG A 210 2.00 -12.00 8.42
C ARG A 210 1.74 -13.44 7.99
N THR A 211 2.68 -14.32 8.35
CA THR A 211 2.64 -15.74 7.97
C THR A 211 1.68 -16.57 8.81
N ASP A 212 1.09 -16.02 9.88
CA ASP A 212 0.05 -16.69 10.67
C ASP A 212 -1.35 -16.57 10.03
N VAL A 213 -1.56 -15.60 9.14
CA VAL A 213 -2.84 -15.35 8.44
C VAL A 213 -2.77 -15.44 6.90
N PHE A 214 -1.59 -15.29 6.30
CA PHE A 214 -1.40 -15.37 4.84
C PHE A 214 -0.34 -16.39 4.43
N ASP A 215 -0.53 -16.94 3.25
CA ASP A 215 0.44 -17.74 2.49
C ASP A 215 1.06 -16.90 1.36
N ALA A 216 2.30 -17.21 0.98
CA ALA A 216 3.04 -16.45 -0.04
C ALA A 216 2.30 -16.36 -1.38
N GLY A 217 1.69 -17.47 -1.83
CA GLY A 217 0.94 -17.50 -3.10
C GLY A 217 -0.29 -16.57 -3.11
N SER A 218 -0.94 -16.36 -1.96
CA SER A 218 -2.06 -15.43 -1.85
C SER A 218 -1.61 -13.98 -1.90
N VAL A 219 -0.43 -13.68 -1.37
CA VAL A 219 0.20 -12.35 -1.46
C VAL A 219 0.75 -12.09 -2.87
N GLU A 220 1.34 -13.08 -3.53
CA GLU A 220 1.72 -13.01 -4.95
C GLU A 220 0.51 -12.70 -5.83
N ALA A 221 -0.60 -13.41 -5.62
CA ALA A 221 -1.85 -13.12 -6.31
C ALA A 221 -2.34 -11.69 -6.02
N LEU A 222 -2.25 -11.22 -4.77
CA LEU A 222 -2.62 -9.86 -4.41
C LEU A 222 -1.78 -8.79 -5.13
N ILE A 223 -0.46 -9.01 -5.26
CA ILE A 223 0.45 -8.12 -6.01
C ILE A 223 0.06 -8.09 -7.49
N GLY A 224 -0.20 -9.25 -8.09
CA GLY A 224 -0.65 -9.33 -9.49
C GLY A 224 -2.03 -8.68 -9.71
N ARG A 225 -2.95 -8.78 -8.74
CA ARG A 225 -4.23 -8.05 -8.77
C ARG A 225 -4.01 -6.54 -8.73
N LEU A 226 -3.11 -6.05 -7.87
CA LEU A 226 -2.79 -4.64 -7.77
C LEU A 226 -2.18 -4.10 -9.07
N GLU A 227 -1.27 -4.86 -9.69
CA GLU A 227 -0.72 -4.52 -11.00
C GLU A 227 -1.82 -4.37 -12.06
N ARG A 228 -2.72 -5.35 -12.17
CA ARG A 228 -3.84 -5.29 -13.13
C ARG A 228 -4.76 -4.10 -12.90
N VAL A 229 -5.06 -3.80 -11.62
CA VAL A 229 -5.84 -2.61 -11.25
C VAL A 229 -5.10 -1.34 -11.69
N LEU A 230 -3.79 -1.23 -11.43
CA LEU A 230 -2.98 -0.09 -11.84
C LEU A 230 -2.96 0.08 -13.36
N VAL A 231 -2.77 -0.99 -14.12
CA VAL A 231 -2.77 -0.97 -15.60
C VAL A 231 -4.10 -0.43 -16.13
N VAL A 232 -5.23 -0.95 -15.62
CA VAL A 232 -6.57 -0.53 -16.05
C VAL A 232 -6.83 0.93 -15.70
N LEU A 233 -6.52 1.32 -14.46
CA LEU A 233 -6.77 2.67 -13.96
C LEU A 233 -5.89 3.72 -14.63
N ALA A 234 -4.64 3.37 -14.92
CA ALA A 234 -3.70 4.29 -15.54
C ALA A 234 -3.95 4.45 -17.06
N ALA A 235 -4.56 3.45 -17.71
CA ALA A 235 -4.94 3.53 -19.12
C ALA A 235 -6.18 4.41 -19.35
N GLU A 236 -7.17 4.36 -18.45
CA GLU A 236 -8.43 5.12 -18.61
C GLU A 236 -8.90 5.74 -17.28
N PRO A 237 -8.39 6.92 -16.89
CA PRO A 237 -8.75 7.56 -15.63
C PRO A 237 -10.23 7.99 -15.50
N SER A 238 -10.96 8.06 -16.60
CA SER A 238 -12.41 8.30 -16.63
C SER A 238 -13.26 7.06 -16.33
N ARG A 239 -12.63 5.88 -16.26
CA ARG A 239 -13.33 4.61 -16.03
C ARG A 239 -13.93 4.57 -14.62
N ARG A 240 -15.13 3.99 -14.54
CA ARG A 240 -15.89 3.79 -13.29
C ARG A 240 -15.31 2.65 -12.47
N LEU A 241 -15.21 2.82 -11.15
CA LEU A 241 -14.62 1.83 -10.24
C LEU A 241 -15.36 0.47 -10.26
N SER A 242 -16.68 0.46 -10.48
CA SER A 242 -17.49 -0.75 -10.59
C SER A 242 -17.02 -1.68 -11.71
N SER A 243 -16.59 -1.10 -12.84
CA SER A 243 -16.17 -1.84 -14.04
C SER A 243 -14.78 -2.49 -13.94
N ILE A 244 -14.01 -2.18 -12.89
CA ILE A 244 -12.67 -2.74 -12.70
C ILE A 244 -12.78 -4.19 -12.22
N ASP A 245 -12.33 -5.11 -13.06
CA ASP A 245 -12.19 -6.52 -12.69
C ASP A 245 -10.86 -6.75 -11.95
N VAL A 246 -10.95 -7.39 -10.79
CA VAL A 246 -9.78 -7.78 -9.99
C VAL A 246 -9.39 -9.23 -10.23
N LEU A 247 -10.17 -10.03 -10.95
CA LEU A 247 -9.85 -11.43 -11.27
C LEU A 247 -8.96 -11.53 -12.51
N ASP A 248 -7.98 -12.44 -12.47
CA ASP A 248 -7.25 -12.80 -13.68
C ASP A 248 -8.05 -13.81 -14.52
N GLU A 249 -7.53 -14.15 -15.70
CA GLU A 249 -8.22 -15.06 -16.62
C GLU A 249 -8.37 -16.48 -16.05
N THR A 250 -7.37 -16.96 -15.31
CA THR A 250 -7.40 -18.31 -14.72
C THR A 250 -8.42 -18.36 -13.58
N GLU A 251 -8.51 -17.31 -12.79
CA GLU A 251 -9.49 -17.12 -11.74
C GLU A 251 -10.91 -17.00 -12.31
N ARG A 252 -11.10 -16.28 -13.43
CA ARG A 252 -12.37 -16.21 -14.15
C ARG A 252 -12.80 -17.59 -14.64
N VAL A 253 -11.92 -18.31 -15.32
CA VAL A 253 -12.19 -19.68 -15.79
C VAL A 253 -12.56 -20.61 -14.64
N ARG A 254 -11.86 -20.54 -13.50
CA ARG A 254 -12.19 -21.34 -12.31
C ARG A 254 -13.57 -20.98 -11.75
N LEU A 255 -13.90 -19.70 -11.71
CA LEU A 255 -15.18 -19.20 -11.21
C LEU A 255 -16.34 -19.57 -12.15
N ASP A 256 -16.12 -19.53 -13.46
CA ASP A 256 -17.07 -20.02 -14.47
C ASP A 256 -17.26 -21.53 -14.38
N GLY A 257 -16.19 -22.29 -14.11
CA GLY A 257 -16.27 -23.72 -13.81
C GLY A 257 -17.17 -24.01 -12.61
N TRP A 258 -16.98 -23.30 -11.49
CA TRP A 258 -17.87 -23.43 -10.32
C TRP A 258 -19.30 -22.98 -10.60
N GLY A 259 -19.45 -21.92 -11.40
CA GLY A 259 -20.74 -21.39 -11.81
C GLY A 259 -21.49 -22.23 -12.84
N HIS A 260 -20.92 -23.37 -13.28
CA HIS A 260 -21.42 -24.15 -14.43
C HIS A 260 -21.65 -23.29 -15.69
N ARG A 261 -20.79 -22.27 -15.88
CA ARG A 261 -20.77 -21.39 -17.05
C ARG A 261 -19.64 -21.74 -18.03
N ALA A 262 -18.76 -22.66 -17.65
CA ALA A 262 -17.86 -23.32 -18.58
C ALA A 262 -18.71 -24.18 -19.53
N ALA A 263 -18.74 -23.79 -20.81
CA ALA A 263 -19.47 -24.47 -21.87
C ALA A 263 -19.01 -25.92 -22.09
#